data_AF-A0A1B7MEV2-F1
#
_entry.id   AF-A0A1B7MEV2-F1
#
_cell.length_a   1.000
_cell.length_b   1.000
_cell.length_c   1.000
_cell.angle_alpha   90.00
_cell.angle_beta   90.00
_cell.angle_gamma   90.00
#
_symmetry.space_group_name_H-M   'P 1'
#
loop_
_entity.id
_entity.type
_entity.pdbx_description
1 polymer ?
#
loop_
_entity_poly.entity_id
_entity_poly.type
_entity_poly.pdbx_seq_one_letter_code
_entity_poly.pdbx_strand_id
1 'polypeptide(L)'
;MTNVITFLVPKFHLPTHISACQTNFSFNLIKGMARTDGEALECGWSNINPVATSTREMGPGSRHDALDDHFSDWNWRKMSNFSVFLLRKLKEAIPQHDQHISDLADFEEAIPAESLTTWHVMVKGWEANRSKANPFNLTSAPVMQASVRLQLSQAEAEQLKHRLNVSLHSEVLPSVLIAVGLDLEAQQGQLAYETAGIGAHSTDIQLAALAEEEVHNIKLWMPSAILMQALPCDINLVHIEWKLRTAQAHKALHELHQHLCLKHHLTGFKKDWITGQHAHMRSHDIIDTVQNKINTVATKYCIAWTALESLAVTLLEVDWKIQFPKLEIDDIHGMTEDQAAAMRIEWCKAHAHANRWLEEVELLQEEMRRVLAFFD
;
A
#
# COMPACT_ATOMS: atom_id res chain seq x y z
N MET A 1 25.24 10.12 -26.04
CA MET A 1 24.17 9.69 -25.11
C MET A 1 22.89 9.66 -25.90
N THR A 2 22.21 8.52 -25.98
CA THR A 2 20.85 8.48 -26.53
C THR A 2 19.94 9.26 -25.58
N ASN A 3 19.22 10.26 -26.09
CA ASN A 3 18.28 11.04 -25.28
C ASN A 3 17.08 10.16 -24.94
N VAL A 4 17.09 9.57 -23.75
CA VAL A 4 15.99 8.77 -23.22
C VAL A 4 15.05 9.70 -22.44
N ILE A 5 13.82 9.85 -22.92
CA ILE A 5 12.77 10.58 -22.19
C ILE A 5 12.12 9.61 -21.19
N THR A 6 12.10 9.99 -19.92
CA THR A 6 11.43 9.23 -18.85
C THR A 6 10.16 9.96 -18.42
N PHE A 7 9.01 9.30 -18.61
CA PHE A 7 7.73 9.77 -18.08
C PHE A 7 7.57 9.36 -16.62
N LEU A 8 6.98 10.25 -15.81
CA LEU A 8 6.73 10.08 -14.38
C LEU A 8 5.35 10.63 -14.04
N VAL A 9 4.80 10.20 -12.90
CA VAL A 9 3.53 10.71 -12.36
C VAL A 9 3.84 11.56 -11.13
N PRO A 10 3.32 12.81 -11.03
CA PRO A 10 3.53 13.67 -9.87
C PRO A 10 3.16 12.97 -8.55
N LYS A 11 3.89 13.29 -7.48
CA LYS A 11 3.84 12.54 -6.22
C LYS A 11 2.46 12.54 -5.57
N PHE A 12 1.69 13.61 -5.69
CA PHE A 12 0.35 13.72 -5.13
C PHE A 12 -0.65 12.81 -5.86
N HIS A 13 -0.51 12.70 -7.18
CA HIS A 13 -1.39 11.88 -8.02
C HIS A 13 -1.02 10.39 -7.99
N LEU A 14 0.26 10.06 -7.81
CA LEU A 14 0.78 8.69 -7.88
C LEU A 14 -0.01 7.64 -7.06
N PRO A 15 -0.44 7.91 -5.81
CA PRO A 15 -1.23 6.94 -5.03
C PRO A 15 -2.57 6.56 -5.64
N THR A 16 -3.17 7.43 -6.47
CA THR A 16 -4.45 7.17 -7.15
C THR A 16 -4.30 6.26 -8.36
N HIS A 17 -3.06 6.03 -8.83
CA HIS A 17 -2.79 5.11 -9.92
C HIS A 17 -2.69 3.65 -9.44
N ILE A 18 -2.85 2.72 -10.38
CA ILE A 18 -2.65 1.28 -10.16
C ILE A 18 -1.25 0.98 -9.58
N SER A 19 -1.11 -0.13 -8.86
CA SER A 19 0.13 -0.53 -8.18
C SER A 19 1.35 -0.56 -9.10
N ALA A 20 1.18 -1.02 -10.35
CA ALA A 20 2.24 -1.07 -11.34
C ALA A 20 2.81 0.33 -11.65
N CYS A 21 2.01 1.39 -11.55
CA CYS A 21 2.47 2.75 -11.75
C CYS A 21 3.29 3.27 -10.57
N GLN A 22 2.92 2.88 -9.35
CA GLN A 22 3.53 3.37 -8.11
C GLN A 22 5.02 3.03 -8.00
N THR A 23 5.47 1.94 -8.64
CA THR A 23 6.90 1.58 -8.70
C THR A 23 7.57 2.03 -9.99
N ASN A 24 6.85 2.01 -11.12
CA ASN A 24 7.45 2.33 -12.42
C ASN A 24 7.57 3.84 -12.67
N PHE A 25 6.66 4.67 -12.18
CA PHE A 25 6.58 6.10 -12.52
C PHE A 25 6.83 7.03 -11.33
N SER A 26 7.42 6.51 -10.26
CA SER A 26 7.68 7.26 -9.03
C SER A 26 8.94 8.11 -9.10
N PHE A 27 8.80 9.41 -8.80
CA PHE A 27 9.94 10.32 -8.62
C PHE A 27 10.91 9.85 -7.51
N ASN A 28 10.42 9.15 -6.48
CA ASN A 28 11.26 8.69 -5.38
C ASN A 28 12.20 7.55 -5.79
N LEU A 29 11.86 6.79 -6.83
CA LEU A 29 12.59 5.57 -7.21
C LEU A 29 13.47 5.76 -8.43
N ILE A 30 13.27 6.84 -9.19
CA ILE A 30 13.92 7.07 -10.48
C ILE A 30 15.14 7.96 -10.31
N LYS A 31 16.26 7.54 -10.90
CA LYS A 31 17.54 8.22 -10.85
C LYS A 31 17.51 9.60 -11.51
N GLY A 32 18.18 10.57 -10.88
CA GLY A 32 18.28 11.95 -11.37
C GLY A 32 17.06 12.82 -11.07
N MET A 33 16.14 12.34 -10.23
CA MET A 33 14.94 13.10 -9.85
C MET A 33 15.10 13.83 -8.51
N ALA A 34 16.14 13.51 -7.73
CA ALA A 34 16.36 14.08 -6.41
C ALA A 34 15.08 14.07 -5.55
N ARG A 35 14.72 15.18 -4.88
CA ARG A 35 13.49 15.29 -4.08
C ARG A 35 12.34 16.01 -4.78
N THR A 36 12.40 16.22 -6.09
CA THR A 36 11.31 16.86 -6.85
C THR A 36 9.99 16.11 -6.71
N ASP A 37 8.87 16.82 -6.65
CA ASP A 37 7.52 16.27 -6.52
C ASP A 37 6.71 16.26 -7.81
N GLY A 38 7.12 17.06 -8.80
CA GLY A 38 6.38 17.25 -10.05
C GLY A 38 5.14 18.14 -9.93
N GLU A 39 4.91 18.77 -8.77
CA GLU A 39 3.68 19.52 -8.44
C GLU A 39 3.80 21.03 -8.67
N ALA A 40 4.96 21.51 -9.11
CA ALA A 40 5.24 22.95 -9.20
C ALA A 40 4.21 23.73 -10.04
N LEU A 41 3.61 23.09 -11.05
CA LEU A 41 2.54 23.68 -11.88
C LEU A 41 1.25 23.92 -11.08
N GLU A 42 0.91 23.03 -10.15
CA GLU A 42 -0.30 23.11 -9.31
C GLU A 42 -0.07 23.96 -8.06
N CYS A 43 1.14 23.96 -7.48
CA CYS A 43 1.49 24.76 -6.32
C CYS A 43 1.28 26.28 -6.55
N GLY A 44 1.45 26.75 -7.78
CA GLY A 44 1.19 28.15 -8.16
C GLY A 44 -0.27 28.58 -7.99
N TRP A 45 -1.22 27.63 -7.96
CA TRP A 45 -2.64 27.93 -7.82
C TRP A 45 -2.95 28.56 -6.47
N SER A 46 -2.22 28.19 -5.42
CA SER A 46 -2.38 28.78 -4.09
C SER A 46 -2.21 30.31 -4.09
N ASN A 47 -1.32 30.83 -4.94
CA ASN A 47 -1.06 32.26 -5.06
C ASN A 47 -2.08 32.98 -5.98
N ILE A 48 -2.53 32.33 -7.06
CA ILE A 48 -3.41 32.97 -8.05
C ILE A 48 -4.90 32.83 -7.72
N ASN A 49 -5.29 31.80 -6.97
CA ASN A 49 -6.70 31.55 -6.62
C ASN A 49 -7.38 32.76 -5.95
N PRO A 50 -6.72 33.51 -5.03
CA PRO A 50 -7.29 34.73 -4.46
C PRO A 50 -7.58 35.84 -5.49
N VAL A 51 -6.88 35.86 -6.63
CA VAL A 51 -7.05 36.85 -7.72
C VAL A 51 -8.28 36.52 -8.58
N ALA A 52 -8.77 35.29 -8.53
CA ALA A 52 -9.90 34.87 -9.35
C ALA A 52 -11.18 35.67 -9.05
N THR A 53 -11.42 36.04 -7.78
CA THR A 53 -12.61 36.79 -7.39
C THR A 53 -12.53 38.27 -7.77
N SER A 54 -11.34 38.88 -7.67
CA SER A 54 -11.13 40.29 -8.04
C SER A 54 -11.17 40.52 -9.54
N THR A 55 -10.78 39.53 -10.34
CA THR A 55 -10.75 39.61 -11.81
C THR A 55 -12.05 39.15 -12.49
N ARG A 56 -13.05 38.71 -11.72
CA ARG A 56 -14.29 38.09 -12.26
C ARG A 56 -15.16 39.06 -13.06
N GLU A 57 -15.30 40.30 -12.58
CA GLU A 57 -16.17 41.31 -13.19
C GLU A 57 -15.41 42.23 -14.17
N MET A 58 -14.11 41.99 -14.38
CA MET A 58 -13.29 42.78 -15.29
C MET A 58 -13.60 42.46 -16.76
N GLY A 59 -13.50 43.47 -17.62
CA GLY A 59 -13.58 43.27 -19.07
C GLY A 59 -12.42 42.41 -19.60
N PRO A 60 -12.56 41.74 -20.77
CA PRO A 60 -11.59 40.75 -21.25
C PRO A 60 -10.14 41.23 -21.35
N GLY A 61 -9.90 42.46 -21.81
CA GLY A 61 -8.56 43.05 -21.88
C GLY A 61 -7.97 43.31 -20.50
N SER A 62 -8.70 44.08 -19.67
CA SER A 62 -8.27 44.40 -18.31
C SER A 62 -8.06 43.17 -17.43
N ARG A 63 -8.85 42.11 -17.65
CA ARG A 63 -8.68 40.82 -16.98
C ARG A 63 -7.38 40.14 -17.37
N HIS A 64 -7.01 40.14 -18.65
CA HIS A 64 -5.75 39.57 -19.10
C HIS A 64 -4.57 40.34 -18.53
N ASP A 65 -4.57 41.67 -18.63
CA ASP A 65 -3.49 42.51 -18.13
C ASP A 65 -3.28 42.30 -16.62
N ALA A 66 -4.37 42.29 -15.84
CA ALA A 66 -4.30 42.05 -14.40
C ALA A 66 -3.73 40.65 -14.05
N LEU A 67 -4.13 39.60 -14.78
CA LEU A 67 -3.57 38.27 -14.56
C LEU A 67 -2.09 38.20 -14.95
N ASP A 68 -1.70 38.81 -16.06
CA ASP A 68 -0.31 38.83 -16.52
C ASP A 68 0.61 39.59 -15.56
N ASP A 69 0.14 40.70 -14.99
CA ASP A 69 0.82 41.44 -13.92
C ASP A 69 1.04 40.56 -12.68
N HIS A 70 0.01 39.80 -12.25
CA HIS A 70 0.13 38.88 -11.11
C HIS A 70 1.09 37.71 -11.38
N PHE A 71 1.08 37.15 -12.59
CA PHE A 71 2.04 36.10 -12.97
C PHE A 71 3.47 36.63 -13.10
N SER A 72 3.62 37.86 -13.61
CA SER A 72 4.89 38.55 -13.71
C SER A 72 5.48 38.87 -12.34
N ASP A 73 4.67 39.38 -11.39
CA ASP A 73 5.07 39.57 -10.00
C ASP A 73 5.51 38.24 -9.37
N TRP A 74 4.74 37.17 -9.58
CA TRP A 74 5.10 35.84 -9.05
C TRP A 74 6.43 35.33 -9.61
N ASN A 75 6.67 35.52 -10.91
CA ASN A 75 7.95 35.17 -11.54
C ASN A 75 9.10 36.01 -10.99
N TRP A 76 8.92 37.32 -10.86
CA TRP A 76 9.91 38.20 -10.25
C TRP A 76 10.22 37.80 -8.81
N ARG A 77 9.19 37.58 -7.97
CA ARG A 77 9.36 37.12 -6.58
C ARG A 77 10.10 35.79 -6.49
N LYS A 78 9.84 34.83 -7.39
CA LYS A 78 10.61 33.57 -7.43
C LYS A 78 12.09 33.84 -7.72
N MET A 79 12.38 34.62 -8.76
CA MET A 79 13.76 34.96 -9.14
C MET A 79 14.50 35.69 -8.02
N SER A 80 13.88 36.71 -7.41
CA SER A 80 14.49 37.49 -6.34
C SER A 80 14.68 36.70 -5.04
N ASN A 81 13.86 35.67 -4.79
CA ASN A 81 13.95 34.85 -3.59
C ASN A 81 14.72 33.53 -3.81
N PHE A 82 15.29 33.28 -4.99
CA PHE A 82 15.93 32.00 -5.27
C PHE A 82 17.07 31.68 -4.31
N SER A 83 17.91 32.66 -3.97
CA SER A 83 19.02 32.50 -3.04
C SER A 83 18.55 32.03 -1.65
N VAL A 84 17.52 32.67 -1.11
CA VAL A 84 16.93 32.32 0.19
C VAL A 84 16.24 30.95 0.14
N PHE A 85 15.53 30.67 -0.96
CA PHE A 85 14.84 29.40 -1.15
C PHE A 85 15.82 28.22 -1.22
N LEU A 86 16.85 28.32 -2.06
CA LEU A 86 17.87 27.28 -2.24
C LEU A 86 18.67 27.06 -0.96
N LEU A 87 19.06 28.13 -0.25
CA LEU A 87 19.74 27.99 1.04
C LEU A 87 18.89 27.25 2.07
N ARG A 88 17.60 27.55 2.15
CA ARG A 88 16.67 26.85 3.04
C ARG A 88 16.57 25.37 2.67
N LYS A 89 16.43 25.06 1.38
CA LYS A 89 16.40 23.69 0.88
C LYS A 89 17.68 22.93 1.18
N LEU A 90 18.84 23.56 1.02
CA LEU A 90 20.13 22.93 1.30
C LEU A 90 20.30 22.62 2.80
N LYS A 91 19.86 23.52 3.67
CA LYS A 91 19.86 23.30 5.14
C LYS A 91 18.94 22.16 5.58
N GLU A 92 17.91 21.85 4.79
CA GLU A 92 17.04 20.69 5.01
C GLU A 92 17.65 19.42 4.40
N ALA A 93 18.19 19.52 3.19
CA ALA A 93 18.70 18.39 2.42
C ALA A 93 19.93 17.73 3.04
N ILE A 94 20.86 18.51 3.60
CA ILE A 94 22.09 17.96 4.21
C ILE A 94 21.76 17.03 5.40
N PRO A 95 21.01 17.47 6.44
CA PRO A 95 20.65 16.58 7.53
C PRO A 95 19.85 15.34 7.10
N GLN A 96 18.95 15.50 6.12
CA GLN A 96 18.15 14.39 5.59
C GLN A 96 19.02 13.39 4.83
N HIS A 97 19.96 13.87 4.01
CA HIS A 97 20.97 13.05 3.36
C HIS A 97 21.78 12.24 4.38
N ASP A 98 22.34 12.93 5.39
CA ASP A 98 23.21 12.30 6.38
C ASP A 98 22.46 11.22 7.18
N GLN A 99 21.21 11.51 7.57
CA GLN A 99 20.36 10.54 8.24
C GLN A 99 20.06 9.32 7.36
N HIS A 100 19.64 9.53 6.12
CA HIS A 100 19.27 8.42 5.23
C HIS A 100 20.47 7.57 4.80
N ILE A 101 21.67 8.15 4.70
CA ILE A 101 22.90 7.39 4.46
C ILE A 101 23.27 6.57 5.69
N SER A 102 23.14 7.13 6.90
CA SER A 102 23.33 6.36 8.15
C SER A 102 22.35 5.19 8.22
N ASP A 103 21.05 5.46 8.09
CA ASP A 103 20.00 4.44 8.14
C ASP A 103 20.23 3.31 7.12
N LEU A 104 20.70 3.67 5.91
CA LEU A 104 21.03 2.69 4.88
C LEU A 104 22.24 1.84 5.28
N ALA A 105 23.29 2.45 5.83
CA ALA A 105 24.48 1.72 6.28
C ALA A 105 24.14 0.73 7.40
N ASP A 106 23.33 1.16 8.38
CA ASP A 106 22.85 0.32 9.48
C ASP A 106 21.98 -0.83 8.95
N PHE A 107 21.15 -0.56 7.93
CA PHE A 107 20.34 -1.58 7.29
C PHE A 107 21.20 -2.57 6.50
N GLU A 108 22.21 -2.11 5.77
CA GLU A 108 23.13 -2.96 5.01
C GLU A 108 23.99 -3.84 5.91
N GLU A 109 24.39 -3.38 7.10
CA GLU A 109 25.12 -4.21 8.08
C GLU A 109 24.32 -5.45 8.51
N ALA A 110 22.99 -5.34 8.56
CA ALA A 110 22.09 -6.44 8.93
C ALA A 110 21.84 -7.45 7.78
N ILE A 111 22.30 -7.17 6.55
CA ILE A 111 21.99 -8.00 5.37
C ILE A 111 23.25 -8.80 4.94
N PRO A 112 23.12 -10.11 4.63
CA PRO A 112 24.22 -10.89 4.10
C PRO A 112 24.85 -10.26 2.85
N ALA A 113 26.18 -10.18 2.80
CA ALA A 113 26.93 -9.54 1.72
C ALA A 113 26.63 -10.11 0.32
N GLU A 114 26.33 -11.41 0.23
CA GLU A 114 25.93 -12.08 -1.02
C GLU A 114 24.60 -11.53 -1.56
N SER A 115 23.60 -11.35 -0.68
CA SER A 115 22.30 -10.78 -1.01
C SER A 115 22.44 -9.33 -1.46
N LEU A 116 23.21 -8.52 -0.73
CA LEU A 116 23.48 -7.12 -1.09
C LEU A 116 24.13 -7.01 -2.47
N THR A 117 25.15 -7.83 -2.74
CA THR A 117 25.83 -7.82 -4.05
C THR A 117 24.85 -8.09 -5.18
N THR A 118 23.97 -9.08 -4.98
CA THR A 118 22.92 -9.43 -5.94
C THR A 118 21.95 -8.26 -6.15
N TRP A 119 21.46 -7.65 -5.08
CA TRP A 119 20.47 -6.58 -5.16
C TRP A 119 21.03 -5.29 -5.78
N HIS A 120 22.29 -4.95 -5.49
CA HIS A 120 23.00 -3.86 -6.15
C HIS A 120 23.08 -4.05 -7.67
N VAL A 121 23.39 -5.27 -8.13
CA VAL A 121 23.41 -5.60 -9.56
C VAL A 121 22.02 -5.48 -10.18
N MET A 122 20.97 -5.91 -9.47
CA MET A 122 19.58 -5.77 -9.93
C MET A 122 19.18 -4.30 -10.10
N VAL A 123 19.42 -3.46 -9.09
CA VAL A 123 19.10 -2.03 -9.12
C VAL A 123 19.86 -1.33 -10.22
N LYS A 124 21.20 -1.48 -10.28
CA LYS A 124 22.03 -0.87 -11.33
C LYS A 124 21.61 -1.34 -12.73
N GLY A 125 21.28 -2.62 -12.86
CA GLY A 125 20.82 -3.20 -14.12
C GLY A 125 19.48 -2.60 -14.59
N TRP A 126 18.55 -2.38 -13.66
CA TRP A 126 17.25 -1.78 -13.93
C TRP A 126 17.33 -0.27 -14.18
N GLU A 127 18.15 0.47 -13.42
CA GLU A 127 18.40 1.90 -13.66
C GLU A 127 19.01 2.15 -15.04
N ALA A 128 19.92 1.27 -15.49
CA ALA A 128 20.51 1.35 -16.83
C ALA A 128 19.53 0.94 -17.95
N ASN A 129 18.63 -0.02 -17.67
CA ASN A 129 17.62 -0.46 -18.62
C ASN A 129 16.32 -0.84 -17.90
N ARG A 130 15.35 0.08 -17.93
CA ARG A 130 14.04 -0.07 -17.29
C ARG A 130 13.12 -1.10 -17.97
N SER A 131 13.54 -1.72 -19.07
CA SER A 131 12.86 -2.88 -19.66
C SER A 131 13.11 -4.18 -18.89
N LYS A 132 14.13 -4.22 -18.01
CA LYS A 132 14.40 -5.36 -17.14
C LYS A 132 13.38 -5.45 -16.01
N ALA A 133 13.36 -6.61 -15.34
CA ALA A 133 12.49 -6.83 -14.17
C ALA A 133 12.69 -5.72 -13.12
N ASN A 134 11.58 -5.14 -12.67
CA ASN A 134 11.60 -4.06 -11.69
C ASN A 134 11.92 -4.63 -10.30
N PRO A 135 13.03 -4.20 -9.65
CA PRO A 135 13.45 -4.73 -8.35
C PRO A 135 12.52 -4.32 -7.20
N PHE A 136 11.67 -3.32 -7.39
CA PHE A 136 10.70 -2.83 -6.41
C PHE A 136 9.38 -3.63 -6.39
N ASN A 137 9.18 -4.54 -7.34
CA ASN A 137 7.98 -5.38 -7.41
C ASN A 137 8.20 -6.75 -6.76
N LEU A 138 7.17 -7.28 -6.11
CA LEU A 138 7.11 -8.66 -5.65
C LEU A 138 7.10 -9.63 -6.85
N THR A 139 7.85 -10.72 -6.75
CA THR A 139 8.01 -11.70 -7.84
C THR A 139 6.84 -12.68 -7.93
N SER A 140 6.11 -12.92 -6.84
CA SER A 140 4.87 -13.70 -6.83
C SER A 140 3.67 -12.76 -6.93
N ALA A 141 2.85 -12.90 -7.96
CA ALA A 141 1.56 -12.23 -8.02
C ALA A 141 0.57 -13.05 -7.15
N PRO A 142 0.12 -12.53 -5.99
CA PRO A 142 -0.92 -13.23 -5.26
C PRO A 142 -2.21 -13.19 -6.09
N VAL A 143 -2.93 -14.32 -6.14
CA VAL A 143 -4.26 -14.37 -6.73
C VAL A 143 -5.16 -13.41 -5.95
N MET A 144 -5.48 -12.26 -6.55
CA MET A 144 -6.31 -11.26 -5.89
C MET A 144 -7.77 -11.72 -5.82
N GLN A 145 -8.40 -11.57 -4.65
CA GLN A 145 -9.82 -11.85 -4.44
C GLN A 145 -10.72 -11.15 -5.48
N ALA A 146 -10.37 -9.94 -5.92
CA ALA A 146 -11.07 -9.22 -6.97
C ALA A 146 -11.00 -9.93 -8.34
N SER A 147 -9.86 -10.55 -8.67
CA SER A 147 -9.71 -11.34 -9.90
C SER A 147 -10.58 -12.59 -9.88
N VAL A 148 -10.70 -13.26 -8.72
CA VAL A 148 -11.58 -14.43 -8.57
C VAL A 148 -13.05 -14.02 -8.68
N ARG A 149 -13.46 -12.92 -8.04
CA ARG A 149 -14.82 -12.37 -8.20
C ARG A 149 -15.13 -12.07 -9.66
N LEU A 150 -14.21 -11.43 -10.39
CA LEU A 150 -14.38 -11.14 -11.81
C LEU A 150 -14.55 -12.42 -12.65
N GLN A 151 -13.70 -13.42 -12.44
CA GLN A 151 -13.78 -14.70 -13.16
C GLN A 151 -15.11 -15.42 -12.91
N LEU A 152 -15.58 -15.44 -11.66
CA LEU A 152 -16.87 -16.03 -11.30
C LEU A 152 -18.04 -15.30 -11.98
N SER A 153 -18.04 -13.96 -11.93
CA SER A 153 -19.09 -13.17 -12.60
C SER A 153 -19.07 -13.33 -14.12
N GLN A 154 -17.90 -13.45 -14.74
CA GLN A 154 -17.78 -13.73 -16.18
C GLN A 154 -18.32 -15.11 -16.54
N ALA A 155 -17.97 -16.14 -15.77
CA ALA A 155 -18.45 -17.50 -15.99
C ALA A 155 -19.99 -17.61 -15.86
N GLU A 156 -20.57 -16.96 -14.85
CA GLU A 156 -22.03 -16.92 -14.68
C GLU A 156 -22.72 -16.14 -15.81
N ALA A 157 -22.13 -15.03 -16.27
CA ALA A 157 -22.65 -14.27 -17.41
C ALA A 157 -22.65 -15.08 -18.72
N GLU A 158 -21.65 -15.94 -18.93
CA GLU A 158 -21.61 -16.88 -20.06
C GLU A 158 -22.66 -17.98 -19.93
N GLN A 159 -22.84 -18.56 -18.74
CA GLN A 159 -23.85 -19.58 -18.49
C GLN A 159 -25.27 -19.05 -18.73
N LEU A 160 -25.55 -17.81 -18.33
CA LEU A 160 -26.83 -17.12 -18.62
C LEU A 160 -27.07 -16.96 -20.13
N LYS A 161 -26.04 -16.62 -20.91
CA LYS A 161 -26.15 -16.53 -22.38
C LYS A 161 -26.51 -17.88 -23.01
N HIS A 162 -26.00 -18.97 -22.45
CA HIS A 162 -26.26 -20.32 -22.93
C HIS A 162 -27.54 -20.96 -22.34
N ARG A 163 -28.33 -20.23 -21.53
CA ARG A 163 -29.52 -20.74 -20.82
C ARG A 163 -29.28 -21.99 -19.98
N LEU A 164 -28.04 -22.18 -19.53
CA LEU A 164 -27.76 -23.16 -18.48
C LEU A 164 -28.33 -22.55 -17.20
N ASN A 165 -29.36 -23.17 -16.63
CA ASN A 165 -30.04 -22.64 -15.45
C ASN A 165 -29.17 -22.86 -14.21
N VAL A 166 -28.39 -21.84 -13.82
CA VAL A 166 -27.41 -21.94 -12.71
C VAL A 166 -27.90 -21.24 -11.43
N SER A 167 -29.02 -20.52 -11.48
CA SER A 167 -29.46 -19.71 -10.36
C SER A 167 -30.51 -20.42 -9.50
N LEU A 168 -30.21 -20.62 -8.21
CA LEU A 168 -31.15 -21.09 -7.19
C LEU A 168 -32.25 -20.05 -6.90
N HIS A 169 -32.01 -18.78 -7.22
CA HIS A 169 -32.93 -17.66 -7.08
C HIS A 169 -32.95 -16.80 -8.36
N SER A 170 -34.11 -16.27 -8.74
CA SER A 170 -34.31 -15.50 -9.98
C SER A 170 -33.57 -14.17 -10.04
N GLU A 171 -33.17 -13.62 -8.89
CA GLU A 171 -32.61 -12.27 -8.77
C GLU A 171 -31.18 -12.24 -8.22
N VAL A 172 -30.66 -13.36 -7.70
CA VAL A 172 -29.36 -13.39 -7.02
C VAL A 172 -28.54 -14.56 -7.54
N LEU A 173 -27.35 -14.24 -8.05
CA LEU A 173 -26.41 -15.23 -8.56
C LEU A 173 -25.67 -15.93 -7.41
N PRO A 174 -25.33 -17.23 -7.56
CA PRO A 174 -24.57 -17.99 -6.57
C PRO A 174 -23.27 -17.32 -6.12
N SER A 175 -22.46 -16.79 -7.05
CA SER A 175 -21.18 -16.15 -6.71
C SER A 175 -21.37 -14.87 -5.89
N VAL A 176 -22.42 -14.10 -6.20
CA VAL A 176 -22.76 -12.87 -5.49
C VAL A 176 -23.23 -13.19 -4.07
N LEU A 177 -24.07 -14.21 -3.91
CA LEU A 177 -24.55 -14.65 -2.59
C LEU A 177 -23.39 -15.00 -1.66
N ILE A 178 -22.46 -15.85 -2.14
CA ILE A 178 -21.30 -16.27 -1.35
C ILE A 178 -20.36 -15.10 -1.09
N ALA A 179 -20.11 -14.23 -2.08
CA ALA A 179 -19.25 -13.07 -1.90
C ALA A 179 -19.81 -12.08 -0.84
N VAL A 180 -21.11 -11.81 -0.87
CA VAL A 180 -21.78 -10.99 0.14
C VAL A 180 -21.73 -11.64 1.52
N GLY A 181 -21.90 -12.97 1.60
CA GLY A 181 -21.75 -13.72 2.85
C GLY A 181 -20.36 -13.54 3.49
N LEU A 182 -19.30 -13.58 2.68
CA LEU A 182 -17.93 -13.31 3.14
C LEU A 182 -17.72 -11.86 3.58
N ASP A 183 -18.34 -10.90 2.89
CA ASP A 183 -18.27 -9.48 3.24
C ASP A 183 -19.01 -9.21 4.58
N LEU A 184 -20.15 -9.88 4.81
CA LEU A 184 -20.89 -9.84 6.08
C LEU A 184 -20.10 -10.50 7.22
N GLU A 185 -19.47 -11.66 6.99
CA GLU A 185 -18.61 -12.33 7.98
C GLU A 185 -17.44 -11.41 8.40
N ALA A 186 -16.86 -10.68 7.45
CA ALA A 186 -15.82 -9.69 7.73
C ALA A 186 -16.35 -8.50 8.55
N GLN A 187 -17.57 -8.02 8.27
CA GLN A 187 -18.22 -6.97 9.05
C GLN A 187 -18.53 -7.42 10.49
N GLN A 188 -19.04 -8.64 10.67
CA GLN A 188 -19.28 -9.22 12.00
C GLN A 188 -17.99 -9.27 12.82
N GLY A 189 -16.88 -9.70 12.21
CA GLY A 189 -15.58 -9.73 12.87
C GLY A 189 -15.05 -8.34 13.23
N GLN A 190 -15.30 -7.33 12.39
CA GLN A 190 -14.91 -5.94 12.66
C GLN A 190 -15.71 -5.34 13.81
N LEU A 191 -17.03 -5.52 13.81
CA LEU A 191 -17.92 -5.08 14.89
C LEU A 191 -17.51 -5.71 16.23
N ALA A 192 -17.28 -7.02 16.27
CA ALA A 192 -16.83 -7.73 17.47
C ALA A 192 -15.48 -7.23 17.99
N TYR A 193 -14.57 -6.82 17.11
CA TYR A 193 -13.30 -6.20 17.51
C TYR A 193 -13.50 -4.81 18.13
N GLU A 194 -14.36 -3.99 17.52
CA GLU A 194 -14.66 -2.63 18.00
C GLU A 194 -15.36 -2.65 19.36
N THR A 195 -16.23 -3.63 19.60
CA THR A 195 -16.98 -3.76 20.85
C THR A 195 -16.19 -4.39 22.00
N ALA A 196 -15.26 -5.30 21.70
CA ALA A 196 -14.41 -5.96 22.71
C ALA A 196 -13.55 -4.97 23.54
N GLY A 197 -13.32 -3.76 23.03
CA GLY A 197 -12.53 -2.70 23.71
C GLY A 197 -13.35 -1.67 24.48
N ILE A 198 -14.68 -1.76 24.51
CA ILE A 198 -15.54 -0.73 25.12
C ILE A 198 -15.59 -0.89 26.64
N GLY A 199 -15.04 0.10 27.36
CA GLY A 199 -15.08 0.17 28.83
C GLY A 199 -16.32 0.87 29.39
N ALA A 200 -16.42 0.94 30.72
CA ALA A 200 -17.58 1.45 31.47
C ALA A 200 -17.93 2.95 31.24
N HIS A 201 -17.07 3.70 30.56
CA HIS A 201 -17.30 5.11 30.19
C HIS A 201 -17.36 5.23 28.66
N SER A 202 -18.35 4.57 28.08
CA SER A 202 -18.55 4.48 26.64
C SER A 202 -19.21 5.76 26.09
N THR A 203 -18.80 6.19 24.91
CA THR A 203 -19.49 7.25 24.16
C THR A 203 -20.76 6.72 23.50
N ASP A 204 -21.69 7.60 23.13
CA ASP A 204 -22.94 7.21 22.43
C ASP A 204 -22.67 6.44 21.12
N ILE A 205 -21.56 6.75 20.43
CA ILE A 205 -21.12 6.02 19.23
C ILE A 205 -20.72 4.57 19.56
N GLN A 206 -20.03 4.36 20.68
CA GLN A 206 -19.62 3.03 21.15
C GLN A 206 -20.83 2.21 21.64
N LEU A 207 -21.79 2.86 22.30
CA LEU A 207 -23.05 2.20 22.70
C LEU A 207 -23.90 1.81 21.48
N ALA A 208 -23.91 2.62 20.42
CA ALA A 208 -24.55 2.27 19.16
C ALA A 208 -23.90 1.05 18.51
N ALA A 209 -22.56 0.98 18.48
CA ALA A 209 -21.84 -0.18 17.95
C ALA A 209 -22.13 -1.48 18.71
N LEU A 210 -22.27 -1.43 20.05
CA LEU A 210 -22.68 -2.59 20.86
C LEU A 210 -24.08 -3.07 20.52
N ALA A 211 -25.03 -2.15 20.36
CA ALA A 211 -26.40 -2.49 19.96
C ALA A 211 -26.43 -3.06 18.54
N GLU A 212 -25.61 -2.54 17.63
CA GLU A 212 -25.47 -3.08 16.28
C GLU A 212 -24.87 -4.49 16.27
N GLU A 213 -23.87 -4.78 17.10
CA GLU A 213 -23.29 -6.14 17.19
C GLU A 213 -24.35 -7.18 17.56
N GLU A 214 -25.19 -6.91 18.57
CA GLU A 214 -26.28 -7.82 18.96
C GLU A 214 -27.25 -8.10 17.80
N VAL A 215 -27.52 -7.09 16.96
CA VAL A 215 -28.38 -7.23 15.78
C VAL A 215 -27.69 -8.00 14.66
N HIS A 216 -26.38 -7.81 14.48
CA HIS A 216 -25.62 -8.38 13.37
C HIS A 216 -25.03 -9.75 13.68
N ASN A 217 -25.04 -10.23 14.93
CA ASN A 217 -24.49 -11.54 15.35
C ASN A 217 -25.40 -12.73 15.00
N ILE A 218 -26.05 -12.67 13.83
CA ILE A 218 -26.81 -13.78 13.28
C ILE A 218 -25.82 -14.73 12.60
N LYS A 219 -25.86 -16.02 12.97
CA LYS A 219 -25.01 -17.03 12.37
C LYS A 219 -25.22 -17.10 10.85
N LEU A 220 -24.18 -16.81 10.09
CA LEU A 220 -24.16 -16.95 8.64
C LEU A 220 -23.93 -18.41 8.25
N TRP A 221 -24.86 -18.97 7.48
CA TRP A 221 -24.78 -20.35 6.99
C TRP A 221 -24.11 -20.40 5.61
N MET A 222 -22.78 -20.29 5.62
CA MET A 222 -21.96 -20.52 4.43
C MET A 222 -21.94 -22.01 4.05
N PRO A 223 -21.72 -22.40 2.78
CA PRO A 223 -21.57 -23.80 2.38
C PRO A 223 -20.61 -24.60 3.27
N SER A 224 -19.48 -24.02 3.65
CA SER A 224 -18.52 -24.58 4.62
C SER A 224 -19.18 -24.88 5.98
N ALA A 225 -19.90 -23.91 6.56
CA ALA A 225 -20.60 -24.06 7.83
C ALA A 225 -21.76 -25.08 7.77
N ILE A 226 -22.42 -25.21 6.62
CA ILE A 226 -23.47 -26.22 6.37
C ILE A 226 -22.84 -27.62 6.34
N LEU A 227 -21.74 -27.79 5.61
CA LEU A 227 -21.02 -29.06 5.52
C LEU A 227 -20.45 -29.51 6.87
N MET A 228 -20.01 -28.58 7.72
CA MET A 228 -19.59 -28.89 9.10
C MET A 228 -20.72 -29.51 9.95
N GLN A 229 -21.99 -29.27 9.62
CA GLN A 229 -23.14 -29.90 10.27
C GLN A 229 -23.59 -31.21 9.59
N ALA A 230 -22.79 -31.72 8.64
CA ALA A 230 -23.12 -32.89 7.81
C ALA A 230 -24.45 -32.75 7.04
N LEU A 231 -24.84 -31.52 6.69
CA LEU A 231 -26.01 -31.24 5.86
C LEU A 231 -25.62 -31.20 4.38
N PRO A 232 -26.47 -31.71 3.47
CA PRO A 232 -26.20 -31.66 2.04
C PRO A 232 -26.20 -30.22 1.54
N CYS A 233 -25.22 -29.87 0.70
CA CYS A 233 -25.09 -28.56 0.07
C CYS A 233 -24.87 -28.73 -1.44
N ASP A 234 -25.30 -27.75 -2.22
CA ASP A 234 -25.06 -27.73 -3.67
C ASP A 234 -23.55 -27.66 -3.96
N ILE A 235 -23.05 -28.59 -4.77
CA ILE A 235 -21.63 -28.70 -5.09
C ILE A 235 -21.08 -27.46 -5.81
N ASN A 236 -21.92 -26.74 -6.55
CA ASN A 236 -21.52 -25.50 -7.22
C ASN A 236 -21.26 -24.38 -6.20
N LEU A 237 -22.14 -24.24 -5.19
CA LEU A 237 -21.93 -23.28 -4.09
C LEU A 237 -20.65 -23.60 -3.31
N VAL A 238 -20.40 -24.89 -3.08
CA VAL A 238 -19.18 -25.38 -2.44
C VAL A 238 -17.93 -25.01 -3.26
N HIS A 239 -17.97 -25.16 -4.58
CA HIS A 239 -16.85 -24.80 -5.46
C HIS A 239 -16.62 -23.28 -5.57
N ILE A 240 -17.69 -22.49 -5.55
CA ILE A 240 -17.62 -21.03 -5.52
C ILE A 240 -17.00 -20.55 -4.22
N GLU A 241 -17.47 -21.06 -3.07
CA GLU A 241 -16.88 -20.70 -1.78
C GLU A 241 -15.41 -21.11 -1.70
N TRP A 242 -15.06 -22.31 -2.17
CA TRP A 242 -13.67 -22.76 -2.24
C TRP A 242 -12.78 -21.74 -2.93
N LYS A 243 -13.12 -21.33 -4.16
CA LYS A 243 -12.35 -20.34 -4.93
C LYS A 243 -12.17 -19.02 -4.18
N LEU A 244 -13.25 -18.53 -3.55
CA LEU A 244 -13.21 -17.28 -2.81
C LEU A 244 -12.38 -17.39 -1.51
N ARG A 245 -12.48 -18.52 -0.79
CA ARG A 245 -11.68 -18.81 0.41
C ARG A 245 -10.20 -19.02 0.10
N THR A 246 -9.85 -19.66 -1.02
CA THR A 246 -8.46 -19.77 -1.49
C THR A 246 -7.87 -18.39 -1.75
N ALA A 247 -8.60 -17.50 -2.42
CA ALA A 247 -8.15 -16.13 -2.65
C ALA A 247 -8.05 -15.33 -1.35
N GLN A 248 -8.98 -15.52 -0.41
CA GLN A 248 -8.95 -14.92 0.92
C GLN A 248 -7.72 -15.38 1.71
N ALA A 249 -7.40 -16.68 1.67
CA ALA A 249 -6.23 -17.25 2.34
C ALA A 249 -4.91 -16.69 1.77
N HIS A 250 -4.77 -16.62 0.43
CA HIS A 250 -3.61 -15.99 -0.20
C HIS A 250 -3.45 -14.52 0.21
N LYS A 251 -4.55 -13.75 0.18
CA LYS A 251 -4.52 -12.34 0.58
C LYS A 251 -4.14 -12.19 2.05
N ALA A 252 -4.73 -13.01 2.93
CA ALA A 252 -4.44 -12.96 4.36
C ALA A 252 -2.98 -13.33 4.66
N LEU A 253 -2.42 -14.38 4.03
CA LEU A 253 -1.00 -14.72 4.18
C LEU A 253 -0.09 -13.57 3.71
N HIS A 254 -0.42 -12.95 2.57
CA HIS A 254 0.35 -11.83 2.07
C HIS A 254 0.34 -10.62 3.03
N GLU A 255 -0.84 -10.24 3.54
CA GLU A 255 -0.98 -9.17 4.53
C GLU A 255 -0.26 -9.53 5.84
N LEU A 256 -0.33 -10.80 6.27
CA LEU A 256 0.34 -11.29 7.47
C LEU A 256 1.86 -11.16 7.34
N HIS A 257 2.43 -11.57 6.21
CA HIS A 257 3.86 -11.41 5.91
C HIS A 257 4.28 -9.94 5.95
N GLN A 258 3.51 -9.05 5.31
CA GLN A 258 3.81 -7.60 5.30
C GLN A 258 3.81 -7.01 6.72
N HIS A 259 2.80 -7.33 7.53
CA HIS A 259 2.69 -6.80 8.89
C HIS A 259 3.75 -7.37 9.83
N LEU A 260 4.11 -8.65 9.69
CA LEU A 260 5.21 -9.25 10.44
C LEU A 260 6.56 -8.59 10.10
N CYS A 261 6.82 -8.33 8.81
CA CYS A 261 8.03 -7.62 8.38
C CYS A 261 8.09 -6.21 8.97
N LEU A 262 6.97 -5.48 8.90
CA LEU A 262 6.87 -4.13 9.45
C LEU A 262 7.10 -4.14 10.97
N LYS A 263 6.47 -5.08 11.71
CA LYS A 263 6.65 -5.20 13.16
C LYS A 263 8.12 -5.49 13.51
N HIS A 264 8.77 -6.42 12.80
CA HIS A 264 10.17 -6.76 13.03
C HIS A 264 11.07 -5.52 12.86
N HIS A 265 10.92 -4.80 11.74
CA HIS A 265 11.66 -3.57 11.47
C HIS A 265 11.42 -2.50 12.56
N LEU A 266 10.15 -2.22 12.90
CA LEU A 266 9.82 -1.24 13.93
C LEU A 266 10.37 -1.62 15.32
N THR A 267 10.38 -2.91 15.64
CA THR A 267 10.93 -3.41 16.91
C THR A 267 12.45 -3.25 16.96
N GLY A 268 13.15 -3.54 15.85
CA GLY A 268 14.58 -3.29 15.71
C GLY A 268 14.90 -1.79 15.80
N PHE A 269 14.22 -0.97 14.99
CA PHE A 269 14.39 0.48 14.99
C PHE A 269 14.20 1.10 16.39
N LYS A 270 13.17 0.66 17.12
CA LYS A 270 12.94 1.11 18.50
C LYS A 270 14.09 0.75 19.43
N LYS A 271 14.63 -0.48 19.32
CA LYS A 271 15.72 -0.96 20.16
C LYS A 271 16.99 -0.13 19.95
N ASP A 272 17.26 0.25 18.71
CA ASP A 272 18.54 0.81 18.31
C ASP A 272 18.54 2.35 18.36
N TRP A 273 17.41 3.01 18.07
CA TRP A 273 17.38 4.46 17.81
C TRP A 273 16.46 5.28 18.72
N ILE A 274 15.49 4.66 19.38
CA ILE A 274 14.50 5.41 20.17
C ILE A 274 15.00 5.55 21.60
N THR A 275 15.21 6.80 22.01
CA THR A 275 15.57 7.17 23.38
C THR A 275 14.58 8.20 23.95
N GLY A 276 14.31 8.11 25.25
CA GLY A 276 13.38 9.02 25.95
C GLY A 276 11.93 8.52 26.03
N GLN A 277 11.26 8.84 27.15
CA GLN A 277 9.97 8.24 27.52
C GLN A 277 8.83 8.51 26.52
N HIS A 278 8.67 9.75 26.05
CA HIS A 278 7.60 10.09 25.10
C HIS A 278 7.76 9.42 23.73
N ALA A 279 8.99 9.26 23.25
CA ALA A 279 9.27 8.60 21.98
C ALA A 279 9.05 7.09 22.08
N HIS A 280 9.40 6.46 23.22
CA HIS A 280 9.08 5.07 23.50
C HIS A 280 7.57 4.79 23.51
N MET A 281 6.79 5.68 24.12
CA MET A 281 5.33 5.53 24.20
C MET A 281 4.69 5.57 22.81
N ARG A 282 5.04 6.58 22.00
CA ARG A 282 4.53 6.66 20.61
C ARG A 282 4.95 5.46 19.75
N SER A 283 6.18 4.97 19.94
CA SER A 283 6.66 3.78 19.23
C SER A 283 5.93 2.51 19.66
N HIS A 284 5.61 2.36 20.95
CA HIS A 284 4.75 1.29 21.46
C HIS A 284 3.39 1.33 20.76
N ASP A 285 2.72 2.49 20.73
CA ASP A 285 1.39 2.61 20.12
C ASP A 285 1.38 2.18 18.65
N ILE A 286 2.45 2.52 17.90
CA ILE A 286 2.62 2.12 16.50
C ILE A 286 2.84 0.61 16.39
N ILE A 287 3.71 0.02 17.22
CA ILE A 287 3.98 -1.42 17.23
C ILE A 287 2.73 -2.21 17.62
N ASP A 288 1.99 -1.74 18.61
CA ASP A 288 0.73 -2.34 19.07
C ASP A 288 -0.34 -2.27 17.98
N THR A 289 -0.41 -1.15 17.25
CA THR A 289 -1.28 -1.03 16.07
C THR A 289 -0.95 -2.08 15.01
N VAL A 290 0.34 -2.31 14.74
CA VAL A 290 0.77 -3.34 13.79
C VAL A 290 0.47 -4.74 14.33
N GLN A 291 0.65 -4.98 15.63
CA GLN A 291 0.29 -6.26 16.26
C GLN A 291 -1.21 -6.56 16.17
N ASN A 292 -2.06 -5.55 16.37
CA ASN A 292 -3.51 -5.71 16.23
C ASN A 292 -3.89 -6.08 14.80
N LYS A 293 -3.21 -5.51 13.79
CA LYS A 293 -3.38 -5.91 12.38
C LYS A 293 -2.92 -7.34 12.14
N ILE A 294 -1.78 -7.76 12.69
CA ILE A 294 -1.29 -9.15 12.62
C ILE A 294 -2.36 -10.10 13.16
N ASN A 295 -2.88 -9.83 14.36
CA ASN A 295 -3.91 -10.66 14.99
C ASN A 295 -5.18 -10.73 14.12
N THR A 296 -5.63 -9.59 13.60
CA THR A 296 -6.82 -9.52 12.74
C THR A 296 -6.65 -10.34 11.47
N VAL A 297 -5.50 -10.23 10.81
CA VAL A 297 -5.20 -10.96 9.57
C VAL A 297 -5.01 -12.46 9.83
N ALA A 298 -4.36 -12.83 10.95
CA ALA A 298 -4.24 -14.21 11.38
C ALA A 298 -5.61 -14.86 11.59
N THR A 299 -6.54 -14.16 12.27
CA THR A 299 -7.92 -14.64 12.44
C THR A 299 -8.61 -14.84 11.09
N LYS A 300 -8.47 -13.91 10.13
CA LYS A 300 -9.02 -14.06 8.77
C LYS A 300 -8.46 -15.29 8.06
N TYR A 301 -7.16 -15.55 8.19
CA TYR A 301 -6.53 -16.74 7.63
C TYR A 301 -7.09 -18.02 8.26
N CYS A 302 -7.20 -18.07 9.59
CA CYS A 302 -7.73 -19.24 10.30
C CYS A 302 -9.18 -19.53 9.90
N ILE A 303 -10.04 -18.51 9.82
CA ILE A 303 -11.43 -18.67 9.37
C ILE A 303 -11.47 -19.23 7.94
N ALA A 304 -10.67 -18.68 7.03
CA ALA A 304 -10.58 -19.17 5.66
C ALA A 304 -10.05 -20.62 5.60
N TRP A 305 -9.06 -20.96 6.41
CA TRP A 305 -8.47 -22.28 6.50
C TRP A 305 -9.48 -23.33 7.00
N THR A 306 -10.23 -23.02 8.06
CA THR A 306 -11.28 -23.90 8.60
C THR A 306 -12.41 -24.10 7.58
N ALA A 307 -12.77 -23.06 6.83
CA ALA A 307 -13.72 -23.18 5.73
C ALA A 307 -13.17 -24.10 4.62
N LEU A 308 -11.93 -23.89 4.17
CA LEU A 308 -11.26 -24.75 3.18
C LEU A 308 -11.21 -26.20 3.65
N GLU A 309 -10.94 -26.47 4.94
CA GLU A 309 -10.91 -27.83 5.46
C GLU A 309 -12.25 -28.56 5.29
N SER A 310 -13.37 -27.88 5.60
CA SER A 310 -14.70 -28.47 5.42
C SER A 310 -15.07 -28.69 3.94
N LEU A 311 -14.65 -27.77 3.06
CA LEU A 311 -14.96 -27.80 1.63
C LEU A 311 -14.12 -28.86 0.90
N ALA A 312 -12.84 -29.02 1.28
CA ALA A 312 -11.88 -29.93 0.65
C ALA A 312 -12.35 -31.39 0.67
N VAL A 313 -12.98 -31.81 1.76
CA VAL A 313 -13.51 -33.19 1.91
C VAL A 313 -14.55 -33.49 0.84
N THR A 314 -15.42 -32.53 0.55
CA THR A 314 -16.48 -32.68 -0.46
C THR A 314 -15.93 -32.57 -1.88
N LEU A 315 -14.92 -31.71 -2.09
CA LEU A 315 -14.30 -31.48 -3.40
C LEU A 315 -13.19 -32.47 -3.76
N LEU A 316 -12.79 -33.34 -2.82
CA LEU A 316 -11.68 -34.30 -2.98
C LEU A 316 -10.32 -33.63 -3.26
N GLU A 317 -10.09 -32.45 -2.68
CA GLU A 317 -8.83 -31.70 -2.81
C GLU A 317 -7.79 -32.25 -1.83
N VAL A 318 -6.68 -32.80 -2.34
CA VAL A 318 -5.71 -33.58 -1.55
C VAL A 318 -4.42 -32.83 -1.18
N ASP A 319 -4.06 -31.77 -1.91
CA ASP A 319 -2.75 -31.09 -1.76
C ASP A 319 -2.82 -29.63 -1.29
N TRP A 320 -4.02 -29.11 -1.05
CA TRP A 320 -4.21 -27.71 -0.68
C TRP A 320 -3.55 -27.33 0.67
N LYS A 321 -3.38 -28.29 1.58
CA LYS A 321 -2.70 -28.07 2.88
C LYS A 321 -1.21 -27.80 2.74
N ILE A 322 -0.58 -28.17 1.61
CA ILE A 322 0.80 -27.82 1.30
C ILE A 322 0.89 -26.33 0.94
N GLN A 323 -0.10 -25.84 0.20
CA GLN A 323 -0.19 -24.43 -0.20
C GLN A 323 -0.62 -23.53 0.96
N PHE A 324 -1.47 -24.05 1.85
CA PHE A 324 -2.02 -23.34 3.01
C PHE A 324 -1.77 -24.16 4.28
N PRO A 325 -0.57 -24.05 4.88
CA PRO A 325 -0.28 -24.70 6.15
C PRO A 325 -1.19 -24.14 7.25
N LYS A 326 -1.59 -25.00 8.19
CA LYS A 326 -2.36 -24.56 9.36
C LYS A 326 -1.48 -23.60 10.17
N LEU A 327 -2.00 -22.42 10.47
CA LEU A 327 -1.29 -21.41 11.26
C LEU A 327 -1.41 -21.75 12.74
N GLU A 328 -0.33 -22.17 13.37
CA GLU A 328 -0.23 -22.30 14.82
C GLU A 328 0.19 -20.96 15.45
N ILE A 329 -0.09 -20.77 16.74
CA ILE A 329 0.25 -19.53 17.47
C ILE A 329 1.75 -19.25 17.40
N ASP A 330 2.56 -20.31 17.42
CA ASP A 330 4.02 -20.23 17.35
C ASP A 330 4.52 -19.84 15.95
N ASP A 331 3.75 -20.08 14.88
CA ASP A 331 4.13 -19.75 13.50
C ASP A 331 4.09 -18.24 13.20
N ILE A 332 3.57 -17.42 14.13
CA ILE A 332 3.55 -15.95 14.04
C ILE A 332 4.95 -15.41 14.42
N HIS A 333 5.94 -15.86 13.67
CA HIS A 333 7.33 -15.43 13.73
C HIS A 333 7.85 -15.24 12.29
N GLY A 334 8.87 -14.39 12.09
CA GLY A 334 9.36 -14.12 10.74
C GLY A 334 9.98 -15.35 10.05
N MET A 335 9.58 -15.66 8.80
CA MET A 335 10.13 -16.76 7.96
C MET A 335 10.48 -16.38 6.50
N THR A 336 11.31 -17.22 5.84
CA THR A 336 12.64 -16.89 5.27
C THR A 336 12.81 -16.76 3.75
N GLU A 337 11.81 -16.97 2.89
CA GLU A 337 11.99 -16.87 1.41
C GLU A 337 11.23 -15.68 0.78
N ASP A 338 9.95 -15.49 1.12
CA ASP A 338 9.23 -14.24 0.84
C ASP A 338 9.84 -13.03 1.58
N GLN A 339 10.51 -13.28 2.70
CA GLN A 339 11.34 -12.30 3.43
C GLN A 339 12.48 -11.76 2.59
N ALA A 340 13.16 -12.58 1.80
CA ALA A 340 14.26 -12.10 0.96
C ALA A 340 13.74 -11.14 -0.13
N ALA A 341 12.57 -11.45 -0.70
CA ALA A 341 11.93 -10.58 -1.68
C ALA A 341 11.41 -9.28 -1.07
N ALA A 342 10.78 -9.33 0.11
CA ALA A 342 10.31 -8.15 0.84
C ALA A 342 11.48 -7.28 1.34
N MET A 343 12.49 -7.90 1.96
CA MET A 343 13.70 -7.23 2.44
C MET A 343 14.47 -6.59 1.29
N ARG A 344 14.57 -7.26 0.14
CA ARG A 344 15.11 -6.66 -1.09
C ARG A 344 14.34 -5.40 -1.48
N ILE A 345 13.00 -5.43 -1.47
CA ILE A 345 12.18 -4.28 -1.87
C ILE A 345 12.40 -3.10 -0.91
N GLU A 346 12.40 -3.35 0.40
CA GLU A 346 12.65 -2.31 1.40
C GLU A 346 14.07 -1.76 1.30
N TRP A 347 15.07 -2.63 1.10
CA TRP A 347 16.44 -2.19 0.81
C TRP A 347 16.52 -1.36 -0.47
N CYS A 348 15.87 -1.79 -1.55
CA CYS A 348 15.85 -1.02 -2.81
C CYS A 348 15.25 0.38 -2.60
N LYS A 349 14.17 0.50 -1.83
CA LYS A 349 13.55 1.79 -1.51
C LYS A 349 14.45 2.66 -0.65
N ALA A 350 15.05 2.11 0.41
CA ALA A 350 15.99 2.83 1.27
C ALA A 350 17.21 3.32 0.48
N HIS A 351 17.81 2.44 -0.33
CA HIS A 351 18.91 2.74 -1.23
C HIS A 351 18.53 3.84 -2.23
N ALA A 352 17.36 3.74 -2.88
CA ALA A 352 16.90 4.79 -3.78
C ALA A 352 16.70 6.13 -3.04
N HIS A 353 16.12 6.11 -1.85
CA HIS A 353 15.84 7.31 -1.08
C HIS A 353 17.12 8.04 -0.64
N ALA A 354 18.11 7.31 -0.13
CA ALA A 354 19.42 7.86 0.22
C ALA A 354 20.10 8.51 -0.99
N ASN A 355 20.10 7.82 -2.14
CA ASN A 355 20.63 8.38 -3.39
C ASN A 355 19.85 9.62 -3.88
N ARG A 356 18.52 9.67 -3.70
CA ARG A 356 17.72 10.86 -4.06
C ARG A 356 18.06 12.07 -3.19
N TRP A 357 18.40 11.87 -1.91
CA TRP A 357 18.84 12.97 -1.06
C TRP A 357 20.26 13.43 -1.39
N LEU A 358 21.16 12.52 -1.76
CA LEU A 358 22.48 12.87 -2.28
C LEU A 358 22.35 13.74 -3.54
N GLU A 359 21.54 13.29 -4.51
CA GLU A 359 21.27 14.07 -5.73
C GLU A 359 20.67 15.45 -5.42
N GLU A 360 19.80 15.57 -4.41
CA GLU A 360 19.23 16.85 -4.00
C GLU A 360 20.30 17.81 -3.49
N VAL A 361 21.24 17.34 -2.67
CA VAL A 361 22.35 18.16 -2.19
C VAL A 361 23.22 18.63 -3.36
N GLU A 362 23.59 17.73 -4.27
CA GLU A 362 24.40 18.05 -5.45
C GLU A 362 23.71 19.06 -6.37
N LEU A 363 22.42 18.85 -6.67
CA LEU A 363 21.65 19.75 -7.52
C LEU A 363 21.45 21.12 -6.87
N LEU A 364 21.15 21.18 -5.57
CA LEU A 364 20.99 22.46 -4.87
C LEU A 364 22.29 23.27 -4.87
N GLN A 365 23.44 22.63 -4.68
CA GLN A 365 24.75 23.30 -4.77
C GLN A 365 25.01 23.83 -6.18
N GLU A 366 24.73 23.04 -7.20
CA GLU A 366 24.90 23.46 -8.60
C GLU A 366 23.93 24.59 -8.98
N GLU A 367 22.67 24.54 -8.55
CA GLU A 367 21.70 25.61 -8.78
C GLU A 367 22.11 26.89 -8.05
N MET A 368 22.62 26.81 -6.81
CA MET A 368 23.18 27.97 -6.12
C MET A 368 24.35 28.60 -6.89
N ARG A 369 25.25 27.77 -7.44
CA ARG A 369 26.36 28.24 -8.29
C ARG A 369 25.86 28.93 -9.55
N ARG A 370 24.85 28.37 -10.23
CA ARG A 370 24.23 28.96 -11.43
C ARG A 370 23.54 30.29 -11.13
N VAL A 371 22.86 30.39 -10.00
CA VAL A 371 22.21 31.63 -9.56
C VAL A 371 23.25 32.73 -9.37
N LEU A 372 24.37 32.45 -8.69
CA LEU A 372 25.46 33.43 -8.54
C LEU A 372 26.00 33.87 -9.91
N ALA A 373 26.31 32.92 -10.79
CA ALA A 373 26.83 33.22 -12.13
C ALA A 373 25.85 33.94 -13.06
N PHE A 374 24.54 33.88 -12.79
CA PHE A 374 23.53 34.63 -13.54
C PHE A 374 23.46 36.10 -13.13
N PHE A 375 23.81 36.41 -11.89
CA PHE A 375 23.78 37.76 -11.33
C PHE A 375 25.15 38.47 -11.34
N ASP A 376 26.24 37.74 -11.56
CA ASP A 376 27.56 38.27 -11.92
C ASP A 376 27.57 38.77 -13.37
#